data_AF-A0A0D1Y6W3-F1
#
_entry.id   AF-A0A0D1Y6W3-F1
#
_cell.length_a   1.000
_cell.length_b   1.000
_cell.length_c   1.000
_cell.angle_alpha   90.00
_cell.angle_beta   90.00
_cell.angle_gamma   90.00
#
_symmetry.space_group_name_H-M   'P 1'
#
loop_
_entity.id
_entity.type
_entity.pdbx_description
1 polymer ?
#
loop_
_entity_poly.entity_id
_entity_poly.type
_entity_poly.pdbx_seq_one_letter_code
_entity_poly.pdbx_strand_id
1 'polypeptide(L)'
;MADPTSPSAYSENKRFEPKVKVELAPPKDEEITLEELSQCDGTNPDKPTYVAIKGTVFDVSKNTAYGEKGSYRVFAGKDPSRALALSSLKPEDCVPEWDDLDDKYKTVLDEWYSFFSKRYNIVGKVSIPASHRL
;
A
#
# COMPACT_ATOMS: atom_id res chain seq x y z
N MET A 1 -17.04 -1.54 -28.40
CA MET A 1 -16.92 -2.52 -27.31
C MET A 1 -15.54 -2.32 -26.72
N ALA A 2 -15.43 -1.70 -25.55
CA ALA A 2 -14.14 -1.49 -24.89
C ALA A 2 -13.98 -2.59 -23.83
N ASP A 3 -12.92 -3.38 -23.94
CA ASP A 3 -12.53 -4.36 -22.93
C ASP A 3 -12.26 -3.65 -21.59
N PRO A 4 -12.96 -4.00 -20.49
CA PRO A 4 -12.85 -3.28 -19.22
C PRO A 4 -11.68 -3.72 -18.33
N THR A 5 -10.75 -4.55 -18.80
CA THR A 5 -9.71 -5.19 -17.96
C THR A 5 -8.27 -4.87 -18.38
N SER A 6 -8.04 -3.70 -18.98
CA SER A 6 -6.67 -3.18 -19.11
C SER A 6 -6.36 -2.36 -17.86
N PRO A 7 -5.29 -2.67 -17.07
CA PRO A 7 -4.90 -1.83 -15.95
C PRO A 7 -4.70 -0.42 -16.50
N SER A 8 -5.53 0.51 -16.01
CA SER A 8 -5.46 1.91 -16.39
C SER A 8 -4.03 2.35 -16.15
N ALA A 9 -3.36 2.83 -17.20
CA ALA A 9 -2.00 3.33 -17.15
C ALA A 9 -1.94 4.41 -16.07
N TYR A 10 -1.48 4.03 -14.88
CA TYR A 10 -1.28 4.95 -13.78
C TYR A 10 -0.08 5.83 -14.15
N SER A 11 -0.41 6.90 -14.87
CA SER A 11 0.36 8.10 -15.15
C SER A 11 1.69 7.90 -15.89
N GLU A 12 1.68 8.37 -17.12
CA GLU A 12 2.81 8.73 -17.99
C GLU A 12 3.74 9.82 -17.41
N ASN A 13 3.93 9.88 -16.10
CA ASN A 13 4.86 10.80 -15.46
C ASN A 13 6.14 10.08 -15.03
N LYS A 14 7.12 10.09 -15.95
CA LYS A 14 8.56 10.05 -15.63
C LYS A 14 8.88 10.94 -14.40
N ARG A 15 8.91 10.38 -13.18
CA ARG A 15 9.62 10.86 -11.97
C ARG A 15 9.20 10.09 -10.70
N PHE A 16 9.37 8.76 -10.69
CA PHE A 16 9.25 7.99 -9.45
C PHE A 16 10.51 8.05 -8.56
N GLU A 17 11.53 8.84 -8.91
CA GLU A 17 12.65 9.08 -8.00
C GLU A 17 12.40 10.32 -7.11
N PRO A 18 12.51 10.18 -5.77
CA PRO A 18 12.50 11.35 -4.91
C PRO A 18 13.80 12.11 -5.19
N LYS A 19 13.70 13.42 -5.50
CA LYS A 19 14.88 14.27 -5.69
C LYS A 19 15.71 14.47 -4.41
N VAL A 20 15.24 13.95 -3.28
CA VAL A 20 15.86 14.05 -1.96
C VAL A 20 16.04 12.63 -1.46
N LYS A 21 17.26 12.26 -1.05
CA LYS A 21 17.52 10.97 -0.39
C LYS A 21 16.64 10.91 0.86
N VAL A 22 15.65 10.01 0.86
CA VAL A 22 14.87 9.76 2.07
C VAL A 22 15.78 8.97 3.00
N GLU A 23 16.18 9.56 4.12
CA GLU A 23 16.83 8.82 5.20
C GLU A 23 15.77 7.93 5.84
N LEU A 24 15.81 6.65 5.47
CA LEU A 24 14.89 5.64 5.99
C LEU A 24 15.41 5.15 7.34
N ALA A 25 14.51 5.03 8.30
CA ALA A 25 14.79 4.32 9.55
C ALA A 25 15.06 2.84 9.25
N PRO A 26 15.85 2.14 10.08
CA PRO A 26 16.02 0.70 9.95
C PRO A 26 14.65 0.00 9.94
N PRO A 27 14.44 -0.97 9.03
CA PRO A 27 13.18 -1.68 8.93
C PRO A 27 12.89 -2.39 10.25
N LYS A 28 11.63 -2.32 10.69
CA LYS A 28 11.15 -3.05 11.86
C LYS A 28 10.36 -4.28 11.41
N ASP A 29 10.45 -5.35 12.19
CA ASP A 29 9.66 -6.57 12.04
C ASP A 29 8.53 -6.61 13.10
N GLU A 30 7.95 -5.45 13.42
CA GLU A 30 6.82 -5.37 14.35
C GLU A 30 5.60 -6.09 13.73
N GLU A 31 4.97 -6.99 14.49
CA GLU A 31 3.74 -7.64 14.06
C GLU A 31 2.58 -6.67 14.24
N ILE A 32 1.96 -6.27 13.14
CA ILE A 32 0.83 -5.34 13.13
C ILE A 32 -0.40 -6.13 12.71
N THR A 33 -1.40 -6.18 13.57
CA THR A 33 -2.68 -6.83 13.23
C THR A 33 -3.46 -5.98 12.22
N LEU A 34 -4.41 -6.60 11.51
CA LEU A 34 -5.32 -5.85 10.64
C LEU A 34 -6.14 -4.80 11.41
N GLU A 35 -6.47 -5.09 12.67
CA GLU A 35 -7.19 -4.16 13.56
C GLU A 35 -6.32 -2.94 13.88
N GLU A 36 -5.06 -3.13 14.26
CA GLU A 36 -4.11 -2.04 14.50
C GLU A 36 -3.84 -1.25 13.21
N LEU A 37 -3.68 -1.93 12.08
CA LEU A 37 -3.51 -1.28 10.79
C LEU A 37 -4.71 -0.37 10.47
N SER A 38 -5.94 -0.85 10.69
CA SER A 38 -7.17 -0.07 10.43
C SER A 38 -7.30 1.20 11.27
N GLN A 39 -6.64 1.24 12.44
CA GLN A 39 -6.61 2.42 13.31
C GLN A 39 -5.66 3.51 12.80
N CYS A 40 -4.80 3.18 11.83
CA CYS A 40 -3.79 4.05 11.21
C CYS A 40 -4.23 4.52 9.82
N ASP A 41 -5.50 4.92 9.68
CA ASP A 41 -6.14 5.32 8.42
C ASP A 41 -5.97 6.80 8.05
N GLY A 42 -5.16 7.54 8.83
CA GLY A 42 -4.89 8.95 8.61
C GLY A 42 -6.05 9.90 8.95
N THR A 43 -7.12 9.42 9.61
CA THR A 43 -8.18 10.28 10.17
C THR A 43 -7.79 10.88 11.52
N ASN A 44 -6.96 10.18 12.29
CA ASN A 44 -6.49 10.65 13.58
C ASN A 44 -5.12 11.32 13.44
N PRO A 45 -4.99 12.64 13.70
CA PRO A 45 -3.71 13.35 13.60
C PRO A 45 -2.68 12.93 14.66
N ASP A 46 -3.12 12.32 15.76
CA ASP A 46 -2.25 11.81 16.83
C ASP A 46 -1.72 10.40 16.54
N LYS A 47 -2.22 9.75 15.48
CA LYS A 47 -1.77 8.41 15.05
C LYS A 47 -1.00 8.50 13.74
N PRO A 48 -0.03 7.60 13.53
CA PRO A 48 0.62 7.48 12.23
C PRO A 48 -0.34 6.91 11.19
N THR A 49 -0.08 7.20 9.92
CA THR A 49 -0.80 6.66 8.78
C THR A 49 0.02 5.52 8.16
N TYR A 50 -0.57 4.33 8.07
CA TYR A 50 0.08 3.13 7.58
C TYR A 50 -0.60 2.60 6.32
N VAL A 51 0.18 1.97 5.46
CA VAL A 51 -0.29 1.23 4.27
C VAL A 51 0.49 -0.07 4.18
N ALA A 52 -0.20 -1.20 4.02
CA ALA A 52 0.43 -2.49 3.81
C ALA A 52 0.52 -2.83 2.31
N ILE A 53 1.63 -3.42 1.90
CA ILE A 53 1.81 -3.93 0.53
C ILE A 53 2.49 -5.29 0.63
N LYS A 54 1.86 -6.33 0.09
CA LYS A 54 2.26 -7.73 0.21
C LYS A 54 2.47 -8.14 1.67
N GLY A 55 1.64 -7.61 2.58
CA GLY A 55 1.79 -7.79 4.02
C GLY A 55 2.94 -7.02 4.67
N THR A 56 3.75 -6.23 3.97
CA THR A 56 4.74 -5.34 4.60
C THR A 56 4.10 -3.98 4.90
N VAL A 57 4.23 -3.49 6.12
CA VAL A 57 3.63 -2.22 6.55
C VAL A 57 4.60 -1.05 6.38
N PHE A 58 4.15 -0.02 5.67
CA PHE A 58 4.91 1.19 5.38
C PHE A 58 4.32 2.40 6.11
N ASP A 59 5.18 3.21 6.71
CA ASP A 59 4.81 4.50 7.31
C ASP A 59 4.74 5.60 6.25
N VAL A 60 3.50 6.02 5.95
CA VAL A 60 3.19 7.06 4.98
C VAL A 60 2.72 8.36 5.65
N SER A 61 2.88 8.51 6.97
CA SER A 61 2.40 9.66 7.76
C SER A 61 2.88 11.01 7.23
N LYS A 62 4.09 11.04 6.63
CA LYS A 62 4.68 12.25 6.05
C LYS A 62 4.06 12.67 4.71
N ASN A 63 3.22 11.83 4.11
CA ASN A 63 2.57 12.11 2.83
C ASN A 63 1.07 12.40 3.03
N THR A 64 0.71 13.66 2.90
CA THR A 64 -0.67 14.16 3.05
C THR A 64 -1.67 13.54 2.07
N ALA A 65 -1.20 12.93 0.97
CA ALA A 65 -2.06 12.21 0.04
C ALA A 65 -2.75 10.99 0.67
N TYR A 66 -2.23 10.44 1.77
CA TYR A 66 -2.86 9.34 2.53
C TYR A 66 -3.64 9.82 3.76
N GLY A 67 -3.62 11.12 4.08
CA GLY A 67 -4.38 11.67 5.21
C GLY A 67 -5.88 11.77 4.91
N GLU A 68 -6.65 12.23 5.90
CA GLU A 68 -8.13 12.34 5.87
C GLU A 68 -8.71 13.00 4.58
N LYS A 69 -8.00 13.96 3.98
CA LYS A 69 -8.45 14.68 2.78
C LYS A 69 -7.62 14.36 1.53
N GLY A 70 -6.78 13.33 1.61
CA GLY A 70 -5.85 12.95 0.56
C GLY A 70 -6.49 12.06 -0.52
N SER A 71 -5.95 12.12 -1.75
CA SER A 71 -6.44 11.33 -2.89
C SER A 71 -6.23 9.82 -2.73
N TYR A 72 -5.30 9.40 -1.86
CA TYR A 72 -4.95 8.01 -1.58
C TYR A 72 -5.42 7.54 -0.21
N ARG A 73 -6.32 8.29 0.44
CA ARG A 73 -6.92 7.89 1.72
C ARG A 73 -7.53 6.50 1.69
N VAL A 74 -8.06 6.07 0.55
CA VAL A 74 -8.70 4.75 0.41
C VAL A 74 -7.77 3.59 0.76
N PHE A 75 -6.45 3.80 0.64
CA PHE A 75 -5.38 2.86 0.96
C PHE A 75 -4.93 2.91 2.41
N ALA A 76 -5.14 4.05 3.09
CA ALA A 76 -4.69 4.25 4.45
C ALA A 76 -5.38 3.27 5.41
N GLY A 77 -4.58 2.70 6.31
CA GLY A 77 -5.01 1.71 7.30
C GLY A 77 -5.43 0.36 6.70
N LYS A 78 -4.97 0.03 5.50
CA LYS A 78 -5.32 -1.22 4.82
C LYS A 78 -4.12 -1.85 4.12
N ASP A 79 -4.32 -3.08 3.63
CA ASP A 79 -3.49 -3.70 2.61
C ASP A 79 -4.17 -3.58 1.23
N PRO A 80 -3.90 -2.51 0.45
CA PRO A 80 -4.41 -2.35 -0.90
C PRO A 80 -3.59 -3.09 -1.97
N SER A 81 -2.94 -4.21 -1.65
CA SER A 81 -2.09 -4.93 -2.63
C SER A 81 -2.79 -5.19 -3.95
N ARG A 82 -4.04 -5.67 -3.91
CA ARG A 82 -4.83 -5.88 -5.13
C ARG A 82 -5.11 -4.57 -5.87
N ALA A 83 -5.55 -3.54 -5.16
CA ALA A 83 -5.81 -2.23 -5.76
C ALA A 83 -4.55 -1.64 -6.42
N LEU A 84 -3.37 -1.78 -5.82
CA LEU A 84 -2.10 -1.33 -6.40
C LEU A 84 -1.73 -2.15 -7.65
N ALA A 85 -1.89 -3.47 -7.59
CA ALA A 85 -1.66 -4.36 -8.73
C ALA A 85 -2.57 -4.00 -9.92
N LEU A 86 -3.84 -3.70 -9.64
CA LEU A 86 -4.85 -3.30 -10.63
C LEU A 86 -4.77 -1.81 -11.01
N SER A 87 -3.95 -1.01 -10.31
CA SER A 87 -3.92 0.45 -10.43
C SER A 87 -5.30 1.10 -10.22
N SER A 88 -6.03 0.62 -9.21
CA SER A 88 -7.39 1.03 -8.85
C SER A 88 -7.41 1.87 -7.58
N LEU A 89 -8.30 2.86 -7.52
CA LEU A 89 -8.62 3.64 -6.31
C LEU A 89 -9.96 3.21 -5.68
N LYS A 90 -10.54 2.11 -6.15
CA LYS A 90 -11.83 1.67 -5.63
C LYS A 90 -11.65 1.02 -4.25
N PRO A 91 -12.51 1.35 -3.28
CA PRO A 91 -12.46 0.73 -1.95
C PRO A 91 -12.63 -0.79 -1.97
N GLU A 92 -13.39 -1.32 -2.94
CA GLU A 92 -13.63 -2.76 -3.12
C GLU A 92 -12.38 -3.55 -3.52
N ASP A 93 -11.42 -2.90 -4.20
CA ASP A 93 -10.17 -3.53 -4.61
C ASP A 93 -9.09 -3.44 -3.51
N CYS A 94 -9.34 -2.71 -2.41
CA CYS A 94 -8.37 -2.48 -1.34
C CYS A 94 -8.31 -3.67 -0.39
N VAL A 95 -7.87 -4.82 -0.92
CA VAL A 95 -7.77 -6.10 -0.23
C VAL A 95 -6.36 -6.70 -0.36
N PRO A 96 -5.90 -7.49 0.63
CA PRO A 96 -4.60 -8.16 0.60
C PRO A 96 -4.50 -9.29 -0.43
N GLU A 97 -5.60 -9.76 -1.01
CA GLU A 97 -5.62 -10.87 -1.96
C GLU A 97 -5.17 -10.44 -3.37
N TRP A 98 -3.90 -10.69 -3.68
CA TRP A 98 -3.28 -10.42 -4.99
C TRP A 98 -2.72 -11.67 -5.68
N ASP A 99 -2.63 -12.80 -4.97
CA ASP A 99 -2.03 -14.05 -5.49
C ASP A 99 -2.81 -14.68 -6.65
N ASP A 100 -4.12 -14.44 -6.74
CA ASP A 100 -5.00 -14.91 -7.81
C ASP A 100 -4.81 -14.13 -9.13
N LEU A 101 -4.11 -13.00 -9.10
CA LEU A 101 -3.90 -12.16 -10.28
C LEU A 101 -2.87 -12.75 -11.26
N ASP A 102 -3.02 -12.42 -12.54
CA ASP A 102 -2.02 -12.73 -13.56
C ASP A 102 -0.65 -12.08 -13.27
N ASP A 103 0.43 -12.69 -13.78
CA ASP A 103 1.81 -12.24 -13.58
C ASP A 103 2.06 -10.78 -13.99
N LYS A 104 1.31 -10.28 -14.98
CA LYS A 104 1.39 -8.87 -15.40
C LYS A 104 0.99 -7.90 -14.28
N TYR A 105 -0.03 -8.22 -13.49
CA TYR A 105 -0.47 -7.38 -12.36
C TYR A 105 0.44 -7.57 -11.15
N LYS A 106 0.96 -8.79 -10.94
CA LYS A 106 1.98 -9.06 -9.91
C LYS A 106 3.24 -8.24 -10.15
N THR A 107 3.67 -8.11 -11.42
CA THR A 107 4.79 -7.25 -11.81
C THR A 107 4.54 -5.78 -11.41
N VAL A 108 3.34 -5.25 -11.69
CA VAL A 108 2.96 -3.89 -11.29
C VAL A 108 3.00 -3.73 -9.76
N LEU A 109 2.52 -4.73 -9.02
CA LEU A 109 2.58 -4.72 -7.55
C LEU A 109 4.02 -4.71 -7.02
N ASP A 110 4.93 -5.46 -7.65
CA ASP A 110 6.35 -5.50 -7.28
C ASP A 110 7.05 -4.16 -7.56
N GLU A 111 6.65 -3.45 -8.62
CA GLU A 111 7.11 -2.09 -8.89
C GLU A 111 6.63 -1.11 -7.80
N TRP A 112 5.36 -1.19 -7.41
CA TRP A 112 4.82 -0.40 -6.29
C TRP A 112 5.53 -0.71 -4.97
N TYR A 113 5.74 -1.99 -4.66
CA TYR A 113 6.49 -2.42 -3.47
C TYR A 113 7.92 -1.86 -3.48
N SER A 114 8.61 -1.95 -4.62
CA SER A 114 9.96 -1.41 -4.80
C SER A 114 10.00 0.11 -4.67
N PHE A 115 8.96 0.81 -5.13
CA PHE A 115 8.83 2.25 -4.95
C PHE A 115 8.62 2.62 -3.48
N PHE A 116 7.71 1.93 -2.78
CA PHE A 116 7.41 2.19 -1.38
C PHE A 116 8.62 1.91 -0.47
N SER A 117 9.31 0.78 -0.66
CA SER A 117 10.51 0.43 0.11
C SER A 117 11.66 1.43 -0.02
N LYS A 118 11.70 2.23 -1.09
CA LYS A 118 12.68 3.32 -1.27
C LYS A 118 12.21 4.66 -0.73
N ARG A 119 10.92 4.80 -0.40
CA ARG A 119 10.25 6.07 -0.09
C ARG A 119 9.76 6.17 1.34
N TYR A 120 9.41 5.05 1.94
CA TYR A 120 8.73 4.97 3.21
C TYR A 120 9.43 3.97 4.13
N ASN A 121 9.35 4.24 5.43
CA ASN A 121 9.93 3.35 6.42
C ASN A 121 9.09 2.08 6.52
N ILE A 122 9.73 0.93 6.53
CA ILE A 122 9.08 -0.34 6.87
C ILE A 122 8.96 -0.38 8.38
N VAL A 123 7.74 -0.38 8.90
CA VAL A 123 7.46 -0.36 10.34
C VAL A 123 7.04 -1.72 10.89
N GLY A 124 6.73 -2.67 10.02
CA GLY A 124 6.30 -4.00 10.45
C GLY A 124 5.78 -4.85 9.32
N LYS A 125 5.13 -5.95 9.69
CA LYS A 125 4.42 -6.85 8.80
C LYS A 125 3.03 -7.12 9.34
N VAL A 126 2.07 -7.26 8.44
CA VAL A 126 0.71 -7.65 8.75
C VAL A 126 0.74 -9.07 9.30
N SER A 127 0.43 -9.23 10.57
CA SER A 127 0.26 -10.54 11.18
C SER A 127 -1.16 -11.01 10.88
N ILE A 128 -1.25 -11.98 9.96
CA ILE A 128 -2.51 -12.66 9.67
C ILE A 128 -2.66 -13.73 10.75
N PRO A 129 -3.70 -13.70 11.60
CA PRO A 129 -3.90 -14.76 12.57
C PRO A 129 -3.98 -16.10 11.83
N ALA A 130 -3.25 -17.10 12.33
CA ALA A 130 -3.06 -18.41 11.69
C ALA A 130 -4.35 -19.22 11.45
N SER A 131 -5.53 -18.68 11.76
CA SER A 131 -6.85 -19.31 11.63
C SER A 131 -7.37 -19.46 10.20
N HIS A 132 -6.65 -18.99 9.18
CA HIS A 132 -7.05 -19.11 7.77
C HIS A 132 -6.06 -19.89 6.88
N ARG A 133 -5.23 -20.77 7.46
CA ARG A 133 -4.56 -21.84 6.69
C ARG A 133 -5.32 -23.15 6.87
N LEU A 134 -6.32 -23.37 6.02
CA LEU A 134 -6.97 -24.66 5.79
C LEU A 134 -6.78 -25.07 4.34
#